data_AF-A0A101FXJ8-F1
#
_entry.id   AF-A0A101FXJ8-F1
#
_cell.length_a   1.000
_cell.length_b   1.000
_cell.length_c   1.000
_cell.angle_alpha   90.00
_cell.angle_beta   90.00
_cell.angle_gamma   90.00
#
_symmetry.space_group_name_H-M   'P 1'
#
loop_
_entity.id
_entity.type
_entity.pdbx_description
1 polymer ?
#
loop_
_entity_poly.entity_id
_entity_poly.type
_entity_poly.pdbx_seq_one_letter_code
_entity_poly.pdbx_strand_id
1 'polypeptide(L)' 'MLRYRNLQPKCLAIKSVLVLPEYWGSGVSLMLFSEMIKRAKEKGYTWADLSLTSEDNPKTPMLAERVGGKAV' A
#
# COMPACT_ATOMS: atom_id res chain seq x y z
N MET A 1 -30.96 1.64 -10.61
CA MET A 1 -29.84 2.13 -11.43
C MET A 1 -28.60 2.28 -10.54
N LEU A 2 -27.52 1.53 -10.79
CA LEU A 2 -26.30 1.56 -9.95
C LEU A 2 -25.44 2.79 -10.33
N ARG A 3 -25.58 3.88 -9.57
CA ARG A 3 -24.90 5.18 -9.76
C ARG A 3 -23.37 5.07 -9.94
N TYR A 4 -22.75 4.03 -9.36
CA TYR A 4 -21.30 3.87 -9.31
C TYR A 4 -20.74 2.79 -10.25
N ARG A 5 -21.57 2.11 -11.05
CA ARG A 5 -21.14 0.95 -11.85
C ARG A 5 -19.97 1.28 -12.81
N ASN A 6 -19.98 2.48 -13.39
CA ASN A 6 -18.99 2.90 -14.39
C ASN A 6 -17.99 3.93 -13.83
N LEU A 7 -18.00 4.20 -12.52
CA LEU A 7 -17.07 5.13 -11.89
C LEU A 7 -15.87 4.35 -11.34
N GLN A 8 -14.68 4.63 -11.87
CA GLN A 8 -13.44 4.11 -11.31
C GLN A 8 -13.10 4.87 -10.01
N PRO A 9 -12.94 4.17 -8.86
CA PRO A 9 -12.45 4.79 -7.64
C PRO A 9 -11.02 5.32 -7.83
N LYS A 10 -10.73 6.49 -7.28
CA LYS A 10 -9.37 7.07 -7.29
C LYS A 10 -8.43 6.40 -6.27
N CYS A 11 -9.01 5.83 -5.22
CA CYS A 11 -8.30 5.17 -4.12
C CYS A 11 -8.28 3.65 -4.31
N LEU A 12 -7.12 3.03 -4.08
CA LEU A 12 -7.02 1.60 -3.83
C LEU A 12 -6.87 1.36 -2.32
N ALA A 13 -7.81 0.65 -1.71
CA ALA A 13 -7.68 0.22 -0.31
C ALA A 13 -6.93 -1.12 -0.24
N ILE A 14 -5.84 -1.17 0.53
CA ILE A 14 -5.05 -2.38 0.75
C ILE A 14 -5.17 -2.77 2.23
N LYS A 15 -5.88 -3.89 2.46
CA LYS A 15 -6.21 -4.35 3.80
C LYS A 15 -4.99 -4.88 4.58
N SER A 16 -4.12 -5.65 3.92
CA SER A 16 -2.99 -6.27 4.60
C SER A 16 -1.83 -6.53 3.65
N VAL A 17 -0.62 -6.30 4.14
CA VAL A 17 0.64 -6.68 3.50
C VAL A 17 1.44 -7.45 4.53
N LEU A 18 1.81 -8.69 4.21
CA LEU A 18 2.54 -9.56 5.13
C LEU A 18 3.83 -10.08 4.47
N VAL A 19 4.87 -10.13 5.27
CA VAL A 19 6.15 -10.76 4.93
C VAL A 19 6.47 -11.73 6.04
N LEU A 20 6.81 -12.98 5.69
CA LEU A 20 7.18 -13.98 6.68
C LEU A 20 8.41 -13.52 7.49
N PRO A 21 8.47 -13.79 8.81
CA PRO A 21 9.55 -13.32 9.69
C PRO A 21 10.97 -13.61 9.19
N GLU A 22 11.18 -14.77 8.57
CA GLU A 22 12.48 -15.19 8.02
C GLU A 22 12.99 -14.30 6.88
N TYR A 23 12.12 -13.51 6.25
CA TYR A 23 12.49 -12.57 5.19
C TYR A 23 12.54 -11.11 5.65
N TRP A 24 12.38 -10.84 6.95
CA TRP A 24 12.48 -9.48 7.46
C TRP A 24 13.90 -8.91 7.26
N GLY A 25 13.99 -7.63 6.90
CA GLY A 25 15.26 -6.97 6.62
C GLY A 25 15.89 -7.28 5.26
N SER A 26 15.34 -8.24 4.49
CA SER A 26 15.83 -8.58 3.13
C SER A 26 15.55 -7.52 2.06
N GLY A 27 14.64 -6.58 2.34
CA GLY A 27 14.14 -5.62 1.35
C GLY A 27 12.97 -6.13 0.50
N VAL A 28 12.48 -7.36 0.71
CA VAL A 28 11.35 -7.93 -0.07
C VAL A 28 10.07 -7.07 0.03
N SER A 29 9.83 -6.42 1.17
CA SER A 29 8.70 -5.51 1.33
C SER A 29 8.75 -4.34 0.34
N LEU A 30 9.94 -3.78 0.06
CA LEU A 30 10.10 -2.70 -0.91
C LEU A 30 9.75 -3.16 -2.32
N MET A 31 10.16 -4.38 -2.70
CA MET A 31 9.83 -4.96 -4.00
C MET A 31 8.31 -5.18 -4.13
N LEU A 32 7.66 -5.66 -3.06
CA LEU A 32 6.21 -5.80 -3.00
C LEU A 32 5.51 -4.44 -3.20
N PHE A 33 5.93 -3.39 -2.49
CA PHE A 33 5.37 -2.05 -2.65
C PHE A 33 5.62 -1.47 -4.05
N SER A 34 6.79 -1.70 -4.64
CA SER A 34 7.10 -1.26 -6.00
C SER A 34 6.14 -1.85 -7.03
N GLU A 35 5.92 -3.17 -6.98
CA GLU A 35 5.00 -3.86 -7.90
C GLU A 35 3.55 -3.43 -7.67
N MET A 36 3.14 -3.25 -6.40
CA MET A 36 1.82 -2.72 -6.06
C MET A 36 1.58 -1.33 -6.66
N ILE A 37 2.55 -0.41 -6.51
CA ILE A 37 2.46 0.95 -7.06
C ILE A 37 2.35 0.92 -8.58
N LYS A 38 3.17 0.08 -9.24
CA LYS A 38 3.13 -0.08 -10.70
C LYS A 38 1.73 -0.52 -11.17
N ARG A 39 1.19 -1.59 -10.58
CA ARG A 39 -0.14 -2.11 -10.96
C ARG A 39 -1.27 -1.15 -10.63
N ALA A 40 -1.18 -0.43 -9.53
CA ALA A 40 -2.17 0.57 -9.15
C ALA A 40 -2.26 1.69 -10.19
N LYS A 41 -1.10 2.19 -10.65
CA LYS A 41 -1.03 3.20 -11.71
C LYS A 41 -1.57 2.69 -13.04
N GLU A 42 -1.20 1.48 -13.46
CA GLU A 42 -1.70 0.84 -14.69
C GLU A 42 -3.24 0.68 -14.67
N LYS A 43 -3.83 0.53 -13.48
CA LYS A 43 -5.29 0.45 -13.28
C LYS A 43 -5.97 1.82 -13.07
N GLY A 44 -5.23 2.92 -13.14
CA GLY A 44 -5.76 4.28 -13.02
C GLY A 44 -6.04 4.76 -11.58
N TYR A 45 -5.54 4.06 -10.56
CA TYR A 45 -5.59 4.56 -9.18
C TYR A 45 -4.56 5.68 -8.97
N THR A 46 -4.93 6.72 -8.24
CA THR A 46 -4.06 7.89 -8.00
C THR A 46 -3.51 7.95 -6.59
N TRP A 47 -4.09 7.19 -5.66
CA TRP A 47 -3.61 7.05 -4.29
C TRP A 47 -4.03 5.70 -3.71
N ALA A 48 -3.37 5.27 -2.65
CA ALA A 48 -3.71 4.06 -1.93
C ALA A 48 -3.90 4.38 -0.44
N ASP A 49 -4.89 3.74 0.15
CA ASP A 49 -5.09 3.69 1.60
C ASP A 49 -4.54 2.35 2.09
N LEU A 50 -3.65 2.42 3.08
CA LEU A 50 -3.06 1.24 3.70
C LEU A 50 -3.33 1.32 5.20
N SER A 51 -3.88 0.24 5.75
CA SER A 51 -4.03 0.12 7.19
C SER A 51 -2.66 -0.08 7.83
N LEU A 52 -2.13 0.96 8.45
CA LEU A 52 -0.89 0.94 9.24
C LEU A 52 -1.20 0.41 10.64
N THR A 53 -1.44 -0.89 10.76
CA THR A 53 -1.80 -1.50 12.05
C THR A 53 -0.58 -2.09 12.75
N SER A 54 -0.08 -1.37 13.76
CA SER A 54 0.29 -1.85 15.11
C SER A 54 1.43 -1.03 15.71
N GLU A 55 1.38 -0.78 17.02
CA GLU A 55 2.51 -0.33 17.85
C GLU A 55 3.74 -1.27 17.70
N ASP A 56 3.51 -2.52 17.32
CA ASP A 56 4.53 -3.54 17.08
C ASP A 56 5.26 -3.39 15.72
N ASN A 57 4.91 -2.39 14.90
CA ASN A 57 5.51 -2.19 13.58
C ASN A 57 6.10 -0.78 13.39
N PRO A 58 7.14 -0.42 14.18
CA PRO A 58 7.72 0.93 14.19
C PRO A 58 8.40 1.31 12.86
N LYS A 59 8.63 0.34 11.96
CA LYS A 59 9.29 0.56 10.66
C LYS A 59 8.33 1.05 9.58
N THR A 60 7.02 0.96 9.81
CA THR A 60 6.01 1.24 8.78
C THR A 60 5.84 2.73 8.45
N PRO A 61 5.89 3.66 9.44
CA PRO A 61 5.92 5.09 9.14
C PRO A 61 7.13 5.51 8.30
N MET A 62 8.33 4.99 8.63
CA MET A 62 9.56 5.26 7.86
C MET A 62 9.45 4.76 6.41
N LEU A 63 8.77 3.64 6.22
CA LEU A 63 8.53 3.09 4.89
C LEU A 63 7.55 3.96 4.10
N ALA A 64 6.48 4.44 4.73
CA ALA A 64 5.50 5.33 4.12
C ALA A 64 6.18 6.60 3.60
N GLU A 65 7.02 7.26 4.40
CA GLU A 65 7.74 8.46 3.98
C GLU A 65 8.63 8.22 2.74
N ARG A 66 9.36 7.10 2.71
CA ARG A 66 10.24 6.74 1.58
C ARG A 66 9.50 6.51 0.27
N VAL A 67 8.21 6.20 0.32
CA VAL A 67 7.36 5.97 -0.86
C VAL A 67 6.39 7.13 -1.13
N GLY A 68 6.55 8.27 -0.44
CA GLY A 68 5.69 9.45 -0.60
C GLY A 68 4.33 9.35 0.08
N GLY A 69 4.15 8.36 0.95
CA GLY A 69 2.98 8.23 1.82
C GLY A 69 3.04 9.20 3.00
N LYS A 70 1.86 9.54 3.52
CA LYS A 70 1.72 10.31 4.76
C LYS A 70 1.09 9.40 5.81
N ALA A 71 1.77 9.21 6.94
CA ALA A 71 1.12 8.68 8.13
C ALA A 71 0.16 9.75 8.66
N VAL A 72 -1.07 9.37 8.99
CA VAL A 72 -2.09 10.21 9.64
C VAL A 72 -2.43 9.60 10.99
#